data_AF-K5BIF4-F1
#
_entry.id   AF-K5BIF4-F1
#
_cell.length_a   1.000
_cell.length_b   1.000
_cell.length_c   1.000
_cell.angle_alpha   90.00
_cell.angle_beta   90.00
_cell.angle_gamma   90.00
#
_symmetry.space_group_name_H-M   'P 1'
#
loop_
_entity.id
_entity.type
_entity.pdbx_description
1 polymer ?
#
loop_
_entity_poly.entity_id
_entity_poly.type
_entity_poly.pdbx_seq_one_letter_code
_entity_poly.pdbx_strand_id
1 'polypeptide(L)' 'MAPRRVVATDNYVFVGHDTQLSVVDVRSWTVISTLPLAAGTRDMALSADGSYLYVAGHQVVQVFSVADLVARVETEVAV' A
#
# COMPACT_ATOMS: atom_id res chain seq x y z
N MET A 1 -3.08 15.65 1.03
CA MET A 1 -2.29 14.45 1.38
C MET A 1 -1.12 14.37 0.43
N ALA A 2 0.10 14.67 0.90
CA ALA A 2 1.28 14.64 0.03
C ALA A 2 1.89 13.22 0.01
N PRO A 3 2.36 12.74 -1.16
CA PRO A 3 3.16 11.51 -1.21
C PRO A 3 4.53 11.74 -0.55
N ARG A 4 5.06 10.73 0.16
CA ARG A 4 6.37 10.80 0.82
C ARG A 4 7.35 9.78 0.29
N ARG A 5 6.87 8.55 0.06
CA ARG A 5 7.66 7.38 -0.34
C ARG A 5 6.90 6.55 -1.34
N VAL A 6 7.63 5.86 -2.19
CA VAL A 6 7.09 4.94 -3.17
C VAL A 6 7.96 3.68 -3.22
N VAL A 7 7.31 2.52 -3.35
CA VAL A 7 7.95 1.24 -3.67
C VAL A 7 7.11 0.60 -4.76
N ALA A 8 7.75 -0.03 -5.75
CA ALA A 8 7.06 -0.60 -6.89
C ALA A 8 7.48 -2.06 -7.14
N THR A 9 6.55 -2.83 -7.70
CA THR A 9 6.78 -4.11 -8.36
C THR A 9 6.37 -4.00 -9.84
N ASP A 10 6.45 -5.10 -10.58
CA ASP A 10 5.97 -5.15 -11.96
C ASP A 10 4.45 -4.92 -12.10
N ASN A 11 3.67 -5.18 -11.04
CA ASN A 11 2.21 -5.11 -11.09
C ASN A 11 1.63 -3.94 -10.28
N TYR A 12 2.32 -3.49 -9.23
CA TYR A 12 1.77 -2.54 -8.26
C TYR A 12 2.75 -1.45 -7.85
N VAL A 13 2.23 -0.25 -7.58
CA VAL A 13 2.95 0.83 -6.92
C VAL A 13 2.30 1.10 -5.55
N PHE A 14 3.12 1.05 -4.50
CA PHE A 14 2.73 1.38 -3.14
C PHE A 14 3.18 2.80 -2.83
N VAL A 15 2.23 3.69 -2.51
CA VAL A 15 2.50 5.10 -2.23
C VAL A 15 2.17 5.41 -0.77
N GLY A 16 3.21 5.69 0.01
CA GLY A 16 3.08 6.05 1.42
C GLY A 16 2.87 7.56 1.58
N HIS A 17 1.87 7.93 2.38
CA HIS A 17 1.53 9.30 2.76
C HIS A 17 1.76 9.53 4.27
N ASP A 18 1.29 10.66 4.80
CA ASP A 18 1.32 10.95 6.24
C ASP A 18 0.40 10.03 7.07
N THR A 19 -0.74 9.61 6.52
CA THR A 19 -1.74 8.85 7.27
C THR A 19 -2.40 7.74 6.46
N GLN A 20 -1.95 7.51 5.22
CA GLN A 20 -2.52 6.49 4.34
C GLN A 20 -1.46 5.85 3.46
N LEU A 21 -1.78 4.65 2.99
CA LEU A 21 -1.08 3.90 1.97
C LEU A 21 -2.03 3.73 0.78
N SER A 22 -1.63 4.20 -0.40
CA SER A 22 -2.36 3.96 -1.64
C SER A 22 -1.68 2.85 -2.44
N VAL A 23 -2.47 1.96 -3.03
CA VAL A 23 -2.01 0.88 -3.92
C VAL A 23 -2.51 1.18 -5.32
N VAL A 24 -1.59 1.29 -6.27
CA VAL A 24 -1.88 1.58 -7.68
C VAL A 24 -1.60 0.35 -8.52
N ASP A 25 -2.55 -0.03 -9.38
CA ASP A 25 -2.35 -1.04 -10.41
C ASP A 25 -1.57 -0.43 -11.59
N VAL A 26 -0.44 -1.03 -11.96
CA VAL A 26 0.45 -0.50 -13.01
C VAL A 26 -0.12 -0.67 -14.41
N ARG A 27 -1.03 -1.63 -14.63
CA ARG A 27 -1.62 -1.87 -15.95
C ARG A 27 -2.65 -0.82 -16.29
N SER A 28 -3.49 -0.45 -15.33
CA SER A 28 -4.56 0.54 -15.52
C SER A 28 -4.21 1.94 -15.03
N TRP A 29 -3.12 2.10 -14.25
CA TRP A 29 -2.74 3.35 -13.58
C TRP A 29 -3.82 3.91 -12.64
N THR A 30 -4.57 3.02 -12.01
CA THR A 30 -5.66 3.38 -11.09
C THR A 30 -5.33 2.96 -9.66
N VAL A 31 -5.71 3.79 -8.69
CA VAL A 31 -5.69 3.41 -7.27
C VAL A 31 -6.75 2.32 -7.04
N ILE A 32 -6.31 1.15 -6.58
CA ILE A 32 -7.18 -0.01 -6.31
C ILE A 32 -7.46 -0.22 -4.82
N SER A 33 -6.65 0.38 -3.95
CA SER A 33 -6.83 0.30 -2.49
C SER A 33 -6.21 1.51 -1.81
N THR A 34 -6.84 1.95 -0.71
CA THR A 34 -6.32 3.00 0.18
C THR A 34 -6.55 2.56 1.61
N LEU A 35 -5.47 2.40 2.38
CA LEU A 35 -5.52 1.92 3.76
C LEU A 35 -4.98 2.97 4.73
N PRO A 36 -5.48 3.02 5.97
CA PRO A 36 -4.93 3.91 6.99
C PRO A 36 -3.52 3.46 7.44
N LEU A 37 -2.67 4.44 7.69
CA LEU A 37 -1.40 4.26 8.39
C LEU A 37 -1.49 4.87 9.79
N ALA A 38 -0.81 4.23 10.74
CA ALA A 38 -0.73 4.69 12.13
C ALA A 38 0.19 5.91 12.30
N ALA A 39 1.11 6.15 11.36
CA ALA A 39 2.01 7.30 11.39
C ALA A 39 2.51 7.65 9.98
N GLY A 40 3.09 8.85 9.86
CA GLY A 40 3.68 9.33 8.61
C GLY A 40 4.81 8.46 8.10
N THR A 41 4.69 8.04 6.84
CA THR A 41 5.66 7.16 6.19
C THR A 41 7.02 7.83 6.10
N ARG A 42 8.02 7.26 6.78
CA ARG A 42 9.42 7.65 6.64
C ARG A 42 10.15 6.78 5.65
N ASP A 43 9.88 5.48 5.64
CA ASP A 43 10.48 4.56 4.67
C ASP A 43 9.58 3.37 4.38
N MET A 44 9.83 2.69 3.25
CA MET A 44 9.11 1.49 2.86
C MET A 44 10.02 0.50 2.14
N ALA A 45 9.79 -0.80 2.33
CA ALA A 45 10.49 -1.86 1.62
C ALA A 45 9.59 -3.10 1.47
N LEU A 46 9.81 -3.85 0.40
CA LEU A 46 9.18 -5.16 0.21
C LEU A 46 10.06 -6.27 0.81
N SER A 47 9.44 -7.37 1.25
CA SER A 47 10.15 -8.63 1.47
C SER A 47 10.75 -9.15 0.17
N ALA A 48 11.78 -9.98 0.26
CA ALA A 48 12.52 -10.48 -0.92
C ALA A 48 11.62 -11.26 -1.91
N ASP A 49 10.59 -11.92 -1.40
CA ASP A 49 9.58 -12.63 -2.18
C ASP A 49 8.39 -11.75 -2.61
N GLY A 50 8.35 -10.49 -2.18
CA GLY A 50 7.26 -9.56 -2.47
C GLY A 50 5.95 -9.82 -1.72
N SER A 51 5.91 -10.77 -0.80
CA SER A 51 4.70 -11.13 -0.05
C SER A 51 4.29 -10.10 1.00
N TYR A 52 5.23 -9.30 1.50
CA TYR A 52 5.00 -8.31 2.54
C TYR A 52 5.56 -6.93 2.18
N LEU A 53 4.83 -5.88 2.57
CA LEU A 53 5.30 -4.50 2.58
C LEU A 53 5.55 -4.05 4.01
N TYR A 54 6.78 -3.63 4.29
CA TYR A 54 7.18 -2.98 5.54
C TYR A 54 7.07 -1.46 5.38
N VAL A 55 6.33 -0.81 6.28
CA VAL A 55 6.16 0.64 6.30
C VAL A 55 6.68 1.17 7.63
N ALA A 56 7.81 1.87 7.59
CA ALA A 56 8.42 2.49 8.76
C ALA A 56 7.91 3.92 8.93
N GLY A 57 7.25 4.18 10.06
CA GLY A 57 6.84 5.51 10.50
C GLY A 57 7.80 6.09 11.54
N HIS A 58 7.34 7.11 12.29
CA HIS A 58 8.16 7.75 13.32
C HIS A 58 8.50 6.82 14.51
N GLN A 59 7.54 6.03 14.97
CA GLN A 59 7.65 5.20 16.18
C GLN A 59 7.02 3.81 16.01
N VAL A 60 6.60 3.47 14.79
CA VAL A 60 5.88 2.26 14.47
C VAL A 60 6.36 1.71 13.14
N VAL A 61 6.41 0.39 13.04
CA VAL A 61 6.52 -0.33 11.78
C VAL A 61 5.21 -1.07 11.57
N GLN A 62 4.56 -0.83 10.43
CA GLN A 62 3.42 -1.62 10.00
C GLN A 62 3.87 -2.60 8.94
N VAL A 63 3.34 -3.82 9.02
CA VAL A 63 3.61 -4.88 8.06
C VAL A 63 2.28 -5.25 7.40
N PHE A 64 2.25 -5.21 6.08
CA PHE A 64 1.07 -5.52 5.29
C PHE A 64 1.35 -6.74 4.40
N SER A 65 0.41 -7.68 4.36
CA SER A 65 0.36 -8.70 3.30
C SER A 65 0.07 -8.01 1.97
N VAL A 66 0.89 -8.24 0.95
CA VAL A 66 0.65 -7.67 -0.38
C VAL A 66 -0.61 -8.26 -1.01
N ALA A 67 -0.90 -9.54 -0.76
CA ALA A 67 -2.13 -10.16 -1.23
C ALA A 67 -3.37 -9.44 -0.68
N ASP A 68 -3.35 -9.06 0.61
CA ASP A 68 -4.46 -8.36 1.25
C ASP A 68 -4.58 -6.91 0.75
N LEU A 69 -3.44 -6.26 0.46
CA LEU A 69 -3.39 -4.91 -0.09
C LEU A 69 -4.03 -4.82 -1.49
N VAL A 70 -3.90 -5.88 -2.29
CA VAL A 70 -4.38 -5.93 -3.68
C VAL A 70 -5.69 -6.69 -3.84
N ALA A 71 -6.18 -7.32 -2.77
CA ALA A 71 -7.49 -7.94 -2.74
C ALA A 71 -8.54 -6.87 -3.00
N ARG A 72 -9.24 -6.98 -4.12
CA ARG A 72 -10.41 -6.14 -4.39
C ARG A 72 -11.51 -6.64 -3.47
N VAL A 73 -12.03 -5.77 -2.59
CA VAL A 73 -13.34 -6.01 -2.01
C VAL A 73 -14.31 -5.92 -3.18
N GLU A 74 -14.67 -7.06 -3.76
CA GLU A 74 -15.81 -7.12 -4.66
C GLU A 74 -17.02 -6.75 -3.80
N THR A 75 -17.51 -5.53 -3.97
CA THR A 75 -18.76 -5.12 -3.36
C THR A 75 -19.83 -6.00 -3.99
N GLU A 76 -20.23 -7.06 -3.30
CA GLU A 76 -21.44 -7.79 -3.63
C GLU A 76 -22.60 -6.80 -3.46
N VAL A 77 -23.03 -6.20 -4.57
CA VAL A 77 -24.28 -5.44 -4.59
C VAL A 77 -25.37 -6.49 -4.53
N ALA A 78 -25.84 -6.79 -3.31
CA ALA A 78 -27.07 -7.52 -3.12
C ALA A 78 -28.19 -6.77 -3.85
N VAL A 79 -28.76 -7.42 -4.87
CA VAL A 79 -29.93 -6.96 -5.63
C VAL A 79 -31.19 -7.21 -4.82
#